data_AF-A0A3S9VC25-F1
#
_entry.id   AF-A0A3S9VC25-F1
#
_cell.length_a   1.000
_cell.length_b   1.000
_cell.length_c   1.000
_cell.angle_alpha   90.00
_cell.angle_beta   90.00
_cell.angle_gamma   90.00
#
_symmetry.space_group_name_H-M   'P 1'
#
loop_
_entity.id
_entity.type
_entity.pdbx_description
1 polymer ?
#
loop_
_entity_poly.entity_id
_entity_poly.type
_entity_poly.pdbx_seq_one_letter_code
_entity_poly.pdbx_strand_id
1 'polypeptide(L)'
;MTVIVTLEEAKAWLRLSEIEDHEDTVIQAMIETATAEALHLADGLEEGAEEVPPTLKTAVLLHVTSLFEERSEGGVPPASSALARRHRNWSV
;
A
#
# COMPACT_ATOMS: atom_id res chain seq x y z
N MET A 1 -13.41 -0.48 -3.66
CA MET A 1 -12.02 -0.38 -3.17
C MET A 1 -11.11 -0.13 -4.36
N THR A 2 -10.39 0.99 -4.34
CA THR A 2 -9.44 1.37 -5.39
C THR A 2 -8.21 0.48 -5.30
N VAL A 3 -7.83 -0.16 -6.41
CA VAL A 3 -6.61 -0.99 -6.47
C VAL A 3 -5.43 -0.09 -6.84
N ILE A 4 -4.58 0.23 -5.86
CA ILE A 4 -3.37 1.05 -6.07
C ILE A 4 -2.16 0.21 -6.49
N VAL A 5 -2.09 -1.02 -5.97
CA VAL A 5 -1.04 -2.01 -6.20
C VAL A 5 -1.73 -3.33 -6.53
N THR A 6 -1.30 -4.01 -7.60
CA THR A 6 -1.78 -5.36 -7.90
C THR A 6 -1.02 -6.42 -7.10
N LEU A 7 -1.58 -7.63 -7.00
CA LEU A 7 -0.89 -8.75 -6.36
C LEU A 7 0.46 -9.07 -7.04
N GLU A 8 0.50 -9.05 -8.38
CA GLU A 8 1.72 -9.25 -9.17
C GLU A 8 2.80 -8.22 -8.83
N GLU A 9 2.42 -6.94 -8.74
CA GLU A 9 3.33 -5.85 -8.39
C GLU A 9 3.87 -5.99 -6.97
N ALA A 10 3.02 -6.39 -6.02
CA ALA A 10 3.43 -6.65 -4.64
C ALA A 10 4.39 -7.84 -4.56
N LYS A 11 4.10 -8.95 -5.24
CA LYS A 11 4.98 -10.14 -5.29
C LYS A 11 6.34 -9.79 -5.91
N ALA A 12 6.34 -9.06 -7.03
CA ALA A 12 7.57 -8.58 -7.66
C ALA A 12 8.39 -7.67 -6.73
N TRP A 13 7.73 -6.78 -5.98
CA TRP A 13 8.38 -5.91 -5.00
C TRP A 13 9.00 -6.69 -3.83
N LEU A 14 8.26 -7.68 -3.30
CA LEU A 14 8.71 -8.57 -2.22
C LEU A 14 9.74 -9.62 -2.69
N ARG A 15 10.03 -9.67 -4.00
CA ARG A 15 10.92 -10.65 -4.63
C ARG A 15 10.44 -12.09 -4.43
N LEU A 16 9.13 -12.28 -4.35
CA LEU A 16 8.49 -13.59 -4.34
C LEU A 16 8.41 -14.14 -5.77
N SER A 17 8.65 -15.43 -5.92
CA SER A 17 8.52 -16.09 -7.22
C SER A 17 7.05 -16.39 -7.54
N GLU A 18 6.71 -16.52 -8.83
CA GLU A 18 5.35 -16.94 -9.27
C GLU A 18 4.96 -18.36 -8.81
N ILE A 19 5.85 -19.10 -8.13
CA ILE A 19 5.59 -20.45 -7.62
C ILE A 19 5.09 -20.40 -6.16
N GLU A 20 5.17 -19.23 -5.50
CA GLU A 20 4.82 -19.03 -4.09
C GLU A 20 3.37 -18.56 -3.88
N ASP A 21 2.41 -19.12 -4.63
CA ASP A 21 0.99 -18.71 -4.61
C ASP A 21 0.25 -19.01 -3.29
N HIS A 22 0.84 -19.80 -2.40
CA HIS A 22 0.26 -20.15 -1.10
C HIS A 22 0.07 -18.95 -0.16
N GLU A 23 0.80 -17.84 -0.38
CA GLU A 23 0.67 -16.61 0.41
C GLU A 23 -0.21 -15.55 -0.27
N ASP A 24 -0.75 -15.80 -1.48
CA ASP A 24 -1.49 -14.81 -2.27
C ASP A 24 -2.67 -14.20 -1.50
N THR A 25 -3.41 -15.01 -0.75
CA THR A 25 -4.54 -14.52 0.06
C THR A 25 -4.07 -13.59 1.18
N VAL A 26 -2.92 -13.86 1.78
CA VAL A 26 -2.36 -13.05 2.87
C VAL A 26 -1.77 -11.75 2.30
N ILE A 27 -1.03 -11.83 1.20
CA ILE A 27 -0.46 -10.67 0.51
C ILE A 27 -1.59 -9.75 0.02
N GLN A 28 -2.67 -10.33 -0.51
CA GLN A 28 -3.87 -9.58 -0.89
C GLN A 28 -4.43 -8.79 0.30
N ALA A 29 -4.60 -9.42 1.47
CA ALA A 29 -5.07 -8.72 2.68
C ALA A 29 -4.11 -7.61 3.14
N MET A 30 -2.80 -7.80 2.98
CA MET A 30 -1.78 -6.78 3.27
C MET A 30 -1.88 -5.58 2.32
N ILE A 31 -2.10 -5.82 1.03
CA ILE A 31 -2.31 -4.76 0.02
C ILE A 31 -3.55 -3.94 0.37
N GLU A 32 -4.64 -4.60 0.74
CA GLU A 32 -5.91 -3.94 1.11
C GLU A 32 -5.72 -3.05 2.35
N THR A 33 -5.06 -3.59 3.37
CA THR A 33 -4.73 -2.86 4.60
C THR A 33 -3.84 -1.65 4.31
N ALA A 34 -2.75 -1.83 3.56
CA ALA A 34 -1.82 -0.77 3.21
C ALA A 34 -2.46 0.32 2.35
N THR A 35 -3.36 -0.08 1.43
CA THR A 35 -4.11 0.82 0.56
C THR A 35 -5.10 1.68 1.35
N ALA A 36 -5.87 1.06 2.24
CA ALA A 36 -6.82 1.76 3.10
C ALA A 36 -6.11 2.84 3.95
N GLU A 37 -4.97 2.48 4.53
CA GLU A 37 -4.18 3.42 5.32
C GLU A 37 -3.58 4.55 4.48
N ALA A 38 -3.03 4.24 3.30
CA ALA A 38 -2.47 5.24 2.41
C ALA A 38 -3.54 6.25 1.94
N LEU A 39 -4.75 5.78 1.62
CA LEU A 39 -5.88 6.63 1.25
C LEU A 39 -6.37 7.47 2.44
N HIS A 40 -6.45 6.87 3.63
CA HIS A 40 -6.81 7.59 4.85
C HIS A 40 -5.83 8.75 5.13
N LEU A 41 -4.53 8.52 4.96
CA LEU A 41 -3.50 9.54 5.14
C LEU A 41 -3.45 10.57 4.02
N ALA A 42 -3.85 10.19 2.81
CA ALA A 42 -3.92 11.07 1.65
C ALA A 42 -5.18 11.94 1.63
N ASP A 43 -6.24 11.60 2.37
CA ASP A 43 -7.39 12.46 2.72
C ASP A 43 -7.77 13.50 1.65
N GLY A 44 -8.00 13.04 0.41
CA GLY A 44 -8.04 13.92 -0.77
C GLY A 44 -7.98 13.21 -2.12
N LEU A 45 -7.60 11.93 -2.14
CA LEU A 45 -7.75 11.09 -3.32
C LEU A 45 -9.17 10.51 -3.36
N GLU A 46 -9.96 10.84 -4.39
CA GLU A 46 -11.27 10.24 -4.59
C GLU A 46 -11.14 8.73 -4.89
N GLU A 47 -12.05 7.92 -4.34
CA GLU A 47 -12.12 6.51 -4.70
C GLU A 47 -12.36 6.37 -6.21
N GLY A 48 -11.39 5.80 -6.93
CA GLY A 48 -11.46 5.62 -8.37
C GLY A 48 -10.86 6.77 -9.19
N ALA A 49 -10.04 7.63 -8.58
CA ALA A 49 -9.22 8.58 -9.30
C ALA A 49 -8.49 7.91 -10.49
N GLU A 50 -8.63 8.52 -11.68
CA GLU A 50 -8.15 7.97 -12.95
C GLU A 50 -6.62 7.80 -12.97
N GLU A 51 -5.92 8.60 -12.18
CA GLU A 51 -4.47 8.54 -12.01
C GLU A 51 -4.11 8.50 -10.52
N VAL A 52 -3.58 7.37 -10.06
CA VAL A 52 -3.02 7.25 -8.72
C VAL A 52 -1.58 7.76 -8.73
N PRO A 53 -1.21 8.74 -7.87
CA PRO A 53 0.15 9.26 -7.84
C PRO A 53 1.18 8.14 -7.62
N PRO A 54 2.28 8.09 -8.38
CA PRO A 54 3.32 7.05 -8.21
C PRO A 54 3.89 7.01 -6.78
N THR A 55 3.92 8.15 -6.10
CA THR A 55 4.37 8.24 -4.70
C THR A 55 3.43 7.57 -3.72
N LEU A 56 2.12 7.54 -4.01
CA LEU A 56 1.14 6.82 -3.19
C LEU A 56 1.27 5.31 -3.39
N LYS A 57 1.55 4.87 -4.62
CA LYS A 57 1.90 3.47 -4.92
C LYS A 57 3.13 3.01 -4.12
N THR A 58 4.19 3.82 -4.11
CA THR A 58 5.39 3.54 -3.28
C THR A 58 5.04 3.49 -1.79
N ALA A 59 4.16 4.37 -1.30
CA ALA A 59 3.72 4.35 0.10
C ALA A 59 3.05 3.01 0.47
N VAL A 60 2.18 2.50 -0.40
CA VAL A 60 1.52 1.20 -0.23
C VAL A 60 2.55 0.07 -0.22
N LEU A 61 3.47 0.01 -1.19
CA LEU A 61 4.48 -1.04 -1.26
C LEU A 61 5.40 -1.09 -0.03
N LEU A 62 5.81 0.07 0.49
CA LEU A 62 6.61 0.14 1.72
C LEU A 62 5.85 -0.41 2.93
N HIS A 63 4.54 -0.15 3.01
CA HIS A 63 3.71 -0.66 4.09
C HIS A 63 3.47 -2.17 3.95
N VAL A 64 3.23 -2.66 2.73
CA VAL A 64 3.14 -4.10 2.43
C VAL A 64 4.40 -4.84 2.87
N THR A 65 5.60 -4.30 2.58
CA THR A 65 6.86 -4.89 3.05
C THR A 65 6.92 -4.99 4.57
N SER A 66 6.56 -3.93 5.29
CA SER A 66 6.58 -3.98 6.77
C SER A 66 5.57 -5.00 7.31
N LEU A 67 4.36 -5.06 6.76
CA LEU A 67 3.36 -6.06 7.14
C LEU A 67 3.83 -7.49 6.85
N PHE A 68 4.51 -7.71 5.73
CA PHE A 68 5.02 -9.02 5.34
C PHE A 68 6.16 -9.51 6.23
N GLU A 69 7.14 -8.63 6.49
CA GLU A 69 8.36 -8.96 7.26
C GLU A 69 8.10 -9.03 8.77
N GLU A 70 7.31 -8.11 9.33
CA GLU A 70 7.16 -7.96 10.78
C GLU A 70 5.93 -8.71 11.33
N ARG A 71 4.93 -9.00 10.48
CA ARG A 71 3.66 -9.74 10.69
C ARG A 71 2.74 -9.29 11.85
N SER A 72 3.27 -8.90 13.01
CA SER A 72 2.50 -8.69 14.25
C SER A 72 2.92 -7.47 15.09
N GLU A 73 4.06 -6.84 14.81
CA GLU A 73 4.58 -5.73 15.63
C GLU A 73 4.71 -4.39 14.86
N GLY A 74 4.36 -4.37 13.58
CA GLY A 74 4.54 -3.22 12.70
C GLY A 74 3.36 -2.24 12.72
N GLY A 75 3.65 -0.95 12.92
CA GLY A 75 2.75 0.14 12.56
C GLY A 75 3.03 0.66 11.15
N VAL A 76 2.31 1.70 10.73
CA VAL A 76 2.55 2.33 9.43
C VAL A 76 3.98 2.86 9.34
N PRO A 77 4.80 2.44 8.34
CA PRO A 77 6.17 2.91 8.25
C PRO A 77 6.26 4.44 8.13
N PRO A 78 7.23 5.11 8.79
CA PRO A 78 7.38 6.56 8.69
C PRO A 78 7.54 7.07 7.26
N ALA A 79 8.25 6.32 6.41
CA ALA A 79 8.41 6.67 5.00
C ALA A 79 7.11 6.52 4.19
N SER A 80 6.33 5.48 4.47
CA SER A 80 5.01 5.27 3.86
C SER A 80 4.08 6.43 4.20
N SER A 81 3.93 6.73 5.49
CA SER A 81 3.05 7.81 5.94
C SER A 81 3.49 9.19 5.44
N ALA A 82 4.80 9.47 5.37
CA ALA A 82 5.32 10.72 4.82
C ALA A 82 5.01 10.89 3.33
N LEU A 83 4.99 9.81 2.54
CA LEU A 83 4.62 9.85 1.13
C LEU A 83 3.12 10.05 0.94
N ALA A 84 2.29 9.33 1.70
CA ALA A 84 0.84 9.43 1.62
C ALA A 84 0.33 10.84 2.01
N ARG A 85 0.84 11.40 3.12
CA ARG A 85 0.42 12.72 3.64
C ARG A 85 0.75 13.90 2.71
N ARG A 86 1.60 13.73 1.69
CA ARG A 86 1.86 14.78 0.68
C ARG A 86 0.62 15.10 -0.14
N HIS A 87 -0.29 14.14 -0.26
CA HIS A 87 -1.53 14.27 -1.01
C HIS A 87 -2.72 14.70 -0.15
N ARG A 88 -2.49 14.87 1.16
CA ARG A 88 -3.50 15.30 2.13
C ARG A 88 -4.16 16.59 1.65
N ASN A 89 -5.49 16.61 1.61
CA ASN A 89 -6.21 17.85 1.39
C ASN A 89 -6.07 18.76 2.61
N TRP A 90 -5.38 19.89 2.44
CA TRP A 90 -5.15 20.88 3.50
C TRP A 90 -6.20 22.00 3.48
N SER A 91 -7.30 21.86 2.75
CA SER A 91 -8.39 22.83 2.77
C SER A 91 -9.06 22.81 4.16
N VAL A 92 -8.61 23.73 5.03
CA VAL A 92 -9.28 24.09 6.28
C VAL A 92 -10.18 25.29 6.04
#